data_AF-A0A7J9LBP2-F1
#
_entry.id   AF-A0A7J9LBP2-F1
#
_cell.length_a   1.000
_cell.length_b   1.000
_cell.length_c   1.000
_cell.angle_alpha   90.00
_cell.angle_beta   90.00
_cell.angle_gamma   90.00
#
_symmetry.space_group_name_H-M   'P 1'
#
loop_
_entity.id
_entity.type
_entity.pdbx_description
1 polymer ?
#
loop_
_entity_poly.entity_id
_entity_poly.type
_entity_poly.pdbx_seq_one_letter_code
_entity_poly.pdbx_strand_id
1 'polypeptide(L)' 'MLVNCDNEEVEEITNALEQFTEDKTLYLYGEVMSMEVEGFVDDFLCSVFDYLVDCEFEVKVFFAKSTKYRKNWLQKFSQG' A
#
# COMPACT_ATOMS: atom_id res chain seq x y z
N MET A 1 -15.20 -32.18 28.83
CA MET A 1 -14.59 -30.84 28.80
C MET A 1 -14.78 -30.32 27.39
N LEU A 2 -15.65 -29.33 27.20
CA LEU A 2 -15.68 -28.56 25.97
C LEU A 2 -14.53 -27.55 26.06
N VAL A 3 -13.66 -27.56 25.06
CA VAL A 3 -12.59 -26.56 24.91
C VAL A 3 -13.29 -25.24 24.61
N ASN A 4 -13.31 -24.32 25.57
CA ASN A 4 -13.60 -22.93 25.30
C ASN A 4 -12.35 -22.39 24.60
N CYS A 5 -12.33 -22.39 23.27
CA CYS A 5 -11.39 -21.56 22.53
C CYS A 5 -11.76 -20.12 22.85
N ASP A 6 -10.83 -19.37 23.42
CA ASP A 6 -11.03 -18.00 23.84
C ASP A 6 -11.49 -17.17 22.63
N ASN A 7 -12.70 -16.61 22.71
CA ASN A 7 -13.34 -15.87 21.63
C ASN A 7 -12.52 -14.65 21.18
N GLU A 8 -11.60 -14.19 22.04
CA GLU A 8 -10.64 -13.10 21.82
C GLU A 8 -9.51 -13.50 20.86
N GLU A 9 -8.94 -14.70 20.96
CA GLU A 9 -7.94 -15.21 20.00
C GLU A 9 -8.56 -15.36 18.59
N VAL A 10 -9.82 -15.80 18.53
CA VAL A 10 -10.54 -15.93 17.26
C VAL A 10 -10.81 -14.55 16.65
N GLU A 11 -11.14 -13.54 17.46
CA GLU A 11 -11.32 -12.16 17.03
C GLU A 11 -10.01 -11.50 16.55
N GLU A 12 -8.91 -11.71 17.26
CA GLU A 12 -7.57 -11.26 16.82
C GLU A 12 -7.14 -11.92 15.51
N ILE A 13 -7.36 -13.24 15.35
CA ILE A 13 -7.07 -13.95 14.10
C ILE A 13 -7.95 -13.41 12.97
N THR A 14 -9.23 -13.15 13.24
CA THR A 14 -10.15 -12.65 12.21
C THR A 14 -9.78 -11.23 11.79
N ASN A 15 -9.43 -10.34 12.73
CA ASN A 15 -8.93 -8.99 12.42
C ASN A 15 -7.59 -9.02 11.68
N ALA A 16 -6.67 -9.89 12.08
CA ALA A 16 -5.40 -10.06 11.37
C ALA A 16 -5.61 -10.63 9.96
N LEU A 17 -6.57 -11.55 9.79
CA LEU A 17 -6.93 -12.09 8.48
C LEU A 17 -7.62 -11.03 7.62
N GLU A 18 -8.52 -10.22 8.20
CA GLU A 18 -9.15 -9.08 7.54
C GLU A 18 -8.11 -8.05 7.08
N GLN A 19 -7.16 -7.65 7.94
CA GLN A 19 -6.02 -6.80 7.56
C GLN A 19 -5.07 -7.45 6.55
N PHE A 20 -4.97 -8.78 6.54
CA PHE A 20 -4.20 -9.52 5.53
C PHE A 20 -4.95 -9.59 4.18
N THR A 21 -6.28 -9.52 4.22
CA THR A 21 -7.18 -9.48 3.06
C THR A 21 -7.59 -8.08 2.64
N GLU A 22 -7.27 -7.03 3.42
CA GLU A 22 -7.39 -5.64 2.99
C GLU A 22 -6.67 -5.53 1.65
N ASP A 23 -7.43 -5.17 0.62
CA ASP A 23 -6.97 -5.21 -0.75
C ASP A 23 -5.70 -4.35 -0.84
N LYS A 24 -4.55 -5.01 -1.04
CA LYS A 24 -3.24 -4.35 -1.15
C LYS A 24 -3.24 -3.29 -2.23
N THR A 25 -4.15 -3.41 -3.20
CA THR A 25 -4.45 -2.44 -4.25
C THR A 25 -5.06 -1.16 -3.68
N LEU A 26 -6.02 -1.25 -2.76
CA LEU A 26 -6.61 -0.08 -2.09
C LEU A 26 -5.59 0.63 -1.19
N TYR A 27 -4.77 -0.14 -0.47
CA TYR A 27 -3.70 0.43 0.36
C TYR A 27 -2.64 1.13 -0.50
N LEU A 28 -2.23 0.50 -1.61
CA LEU A 28 -1.33 1.10 -2.59
C LEU A 28 -1.91 2.38 -3.19
N TYR A 29 -3.18 2.37 -3.55
CA TYR A 29 -3.87 3.55 -4.08
C TYR A 29 -3.80 4.71 -3.09
N GLY A 30 -4.17 4.49 -1.82
CA GLY A 30 -4.11 5.50 -0.78
C GLY A 30 -2.69 6.06 -0.56
N GLU A 31 -1.69 5.19 -0.53
CA GLU A 31 -0.29 5.60 -0.34
C GLU A 31 0.29 6.35 -1.55
N VAL A 32 -0.10 5.99 -2.78
CA VAL A 32 0.29 6.72 -3.99
C VAL A 32 -0.39 8.09 -4.02
N MET A 33 -1.71 8.15 -3.75
CA MET A 33 -2.46 9.41 -3.74
C MET A 33 -2.07 10.35 -2.60
N SER A 34 -1.52 9.83 -1.50
CA SER A 34 -0.96 10.67 -0.44
C SER A 34 0.15 11.60 -0.94
N MET A 35 0.77 11.32 -2.08
CA MET A 35 1.82 12.15 -2.69
C MET A 35 1.26 13.40 -3.37
N GLU A 36 -0.05 13.54 -3.54
CA GLU A 36 -0.66 14.78 -4.04
C GLU A 36 -0.29 15.97 -3.13
N VAL A 37 -0.26 15.76 -1.81
CA VAL A 37 0.12 16.79 -0.82
C VAL A 37 1.57 17.28 -0.99
N GLU A 38 2.40 16.48 -1.64
CA GLU A 38 3.81 16.78 -1.96
C GLU A 38 3.98 17.51 -3.30
N GLY A 39 2.87 17.78 -4.01
CA GLY A 39 2.81 18.57 -5.24
C GLY A 39 2.76 17.76 -6.54
N PHE A 40 2.48 16.45 -6.47
CA PHE A 40 2.29 15.63 -7.66
C PHE A 40 0.84 15.69 -8.14
N VAL A 41 0.63 15.68 -9.46
CA VAL A 41 -0.71 15.78 -10.07
C VAL A 41 -1.39 14.41 -10.11
N ASP A 42 -2.70 14.37 -9.86
CA ASP A 42 -3.51 13.14 -9.79
C ASP A 42 -3.34 12.23 -11.04
N ASP A 43 -3.41 12.77 -12.25
CA ASP A 43 -3.22 12.00 -13.49
C ASP A 43 -1.86 11.26 -13.54
N PHE A 44 -0.80 11.91 -13.03
CA PHE A 44 0.53 11.31 -12.93
C PHE A 44 0.56 10.21 -11.86
N LEU A 45 -0.07 10.45 -10.71
CA LEU A 45 -0.15 9.47 -9.63
C LEU A 45 -0.99 8.24 -10.03
N CYS A 46 -2.05 8.42 -10.81
CA CYS A 46 -2.81 7.33 -11.44
C CYS A 46 -1.90 6.48 -12.34
N SER A 47 -1.09 7.11 -13.19
CA SER A 47 -0.15 6.39 -14.06
C SER A 47 0.93 5.62 -13.27
N VAL A 48 1.38 6.17 -12.14
CA VAL A 48 2.30 5.47 -11.22
C VAL A 48 1.62 4.28 -10.57
N PHE A 49 0.37 4.44 -10.14
CA PHE A 49 -0.40 3.35 -9.56
C PHE A 49 -0.57 2.19 -10.55
N ASP A 50 -0.93 2.49 -11.80
CA ASP A 50 -1.04 1.49 -12.88
C ASP A 50 0.30 0.76 -13.10
N TYR A 51 1.43 1.48 -13.11
CA TYR A 51 2.75 0.86 -13.19
C TYR A 51 3.07 -0.06 -11.99
N LEU A 52 2.73 0.38 -10.78
CA LEU A 52 3.04 -0.36 -9.56
C LEU A 52 2.17 -1.61 -9.44
N VAL A 53 0.88 -1.53 -9.78
CA VAL A 53 -0.03 -2.69 -9.68
C VAL A 53 0.40 -3.83 -10.60
N ASP A 54 1.05 -3.51 -11.72
CA ASP A 54 1.61 -4.48 -12.67
C ASP A 54 2.88 -5.20 -12.14
N CYS A 55 3.49 -4.71 -11.06
CA CYS A 55 4.74 -5.26 -10.52
C CYS A 55 4.78 -5.30 -8.99
N GLU A 56 4.48 -6.47 -8.40
CA GLU A 56 4.50 -6.69 -6.95
C GLU A 56 5.86 -6.35 -6.29
N PHE A 57 6.98 -6.54 -7.00
CA PHE A 57 8.30 -6.17 -6.49
C PHE A 57 8.46 -4.66 -6.35
N GLU A 58 8.00 -3.88 -7.32
CA GLU A 58 8.07 -2.42 -7.28
C GLU A 58 7.17 -1.86 -6.18
N VAL A 59 6.00 -2.46 -5.94
CA VAL A 59 5.12 -2.14 -4.80
C VAL A 59 5.86 -2.31 -3.47
N LYS A 60 6.52 -3.47 -3.27
CA LYS A 60 7.29 -3.74 -2.05
C LYS A 60 8.42 -2.73 -1.85
N VAL A 61 9.14 -2.42 -2.92
CA VAL A 61 10.23 -1.43 -2.91
C VAL A 61 9.70 -0.03 -2.63
N PHE A 62 8.54 0.33 -3.19
CA PHE A 62 7.88 1.61 -2.96
C PHE A 62 7.49 1.77 -1.48
N PHE A 63 6.83 0.76 -0.89
CA PHE A 63 6.44 0.80 0.53
C PHE A 63 7.63 0.80 1.49
N ALA A 64 8.72 0.14 1.15
CA ALA A 64 9.93 0.15 1.98
C ALA A 64 10.62 1.53 2.02
N LYS A 65 10.32 2.44 1.08
CA LYS A 65 10.91 3.78 1.03
C LYS A 65 10.19 4.73 1.98
N SER A 66 10.97 5.54 2.70
CA SER A 66 10.41 6.70 3.41
C SER A 66 9.80 7.70 2.42
N THR A 67 8.92 8.58 2.90
CA THR A 67 8.25 9.61 2.09
C THR A 67 9.24 10.42 1.24
N LYS A 68 10.39 10.81 1.81
CA LYS A 68 11.48 11.49 1.09
C LYS A 68 11.98 10.67 -0.11
N TYR A 69 12.18 9.37 0.06
CA TYR A 69 12.69 8.51 -1.02
C TYR A 69 11.61 8.13 -2.03
N ARG A 70 10.34 8.05 -1.63
CA ARG A 70 9.21 7.91 -2.54
C ARG A 70 9.08 9.13 -3.46
N LYS A 71 9.17 10.35 -2.91
CA LYS A 71 9.22 11.60 -3.69
C LYS A 71 10.35 11.61 -4.71
N ASN A 72 11.58 11.29 -4.29
CA ASN A 72 12.73 11.22 -5.19
C ASN A 72 12.56 10.16 -6.28
N TRP A 73 11.90 9.05 -5.98
CA TRP A 73 11.61 8.01 -6.96
C TRP A 73 10.58 8.49 -7.98
N LEU A 74 9.48 9.12 -7.54
CA LEU A 74 8.45 9.70 -8.41
C LEU A 74 9.01 10.76 -9.36
N GLN A 75 9.90 11.64 -8.87
CA GLN A 75 10.57 12.63 -9.70
C GLN A 75 11.46 12.02 -10.79
N LYS A 76 12.01 10.83 -10.55
CA LYS A 76 12.78 10.08 -11.57
C LYS A 76 11.86 9.34 -12.51
N PHE A 77 10.77 8.79 -11.99
CA PHE A 77 9.74 8.11 -12.77
C PHE A 77 9.13 9.07 -13.81
N SER A 78 8.89 10.33 -13.46
CA SER A 78 8.37 11.35 -14.39
C SER A 78 9.38 11.81 -15.47
N GLN A 79 10.63 11.35 -15.42
CA GLN A 79 11.69 11.73 -16.38
C GLN A 79 11.96 10.65 -17.43
N GLY A 80 11.33 9.48 -17.32
CA GLY A 80 11.34 8.41 -18.32
C GLY A 80 10.17 8.55 -19.28
#